data_AF-A0A0B0I633-F1
#
_entry.id   AF-A0A0B0I633-F1
#
_cell.length_a   1.000
_cell.length_b   1.000
_cell.length_c   1.000
_cell.angle_alpha   90.00
_cell.angle_beta   90.00
_cell.angle_gamma   90.00
#
_symmetry.space_group_name_H-M   'P 1'
#
loop_
_entity.id
_entity.type
_entity.pdbx_description
1 polymer ?
#
loop_
_entity_poly.entity_id
_entity_poly.type
_entity_poly.pdbx_seq_one_letter_code
_entity_poly.pdbx_strand_id
1 'polypeptide(L)' 'MTDHKPLYSREELLTLLDYVQHKAKEETKMQVAECMLDYGIDSRLVGAITGLTAKQLIKR' A
#
# COMPACT_ATOMS: atom_id res chain seq x y z
N MET A 1 -23.88 11.39 11.62
CA MET A 1 -23.07 11.04 10.43
C MET A 1 -21.70 11.66 10.67
N THR A 2 -20.67 10.85 10.87
CA THR A 2 -19.31 11.37 11.08
C THR A 2 -18.84 11.98 9.76
N ASP A 3 -18.56 13.29 9.77
CA ASP A 3 -17.87 13.96 8.68
C ASP A 3 -16.46 13.35 8.56
N HIS A 4 -16.35 12.28 7.78
CA HIS A 4 -15.06 11.69 7.41
C HIS A 4 -14.41 12.60 6.37
N LYS A 5 -13.85 13.72 6.84
CA LYS A 5 -12.92 14.50 6.03
C LYS A 5 -11.71 13.61 5.77
N PRO A 6 -11.37 13.32 4.52
CA PRO A 6 -10.23 12.46 4.22
C PRO A 6 -8.95 13.11 4.76
N LEU A 7 -8.09 12.29 5.38
CA LEU A 7 -6.82 12.72 5.97
C LEU A 7 -5.85 13.30 4.93
N TYR A 8 -6.01 12.90 3.68
CA TYR A 8 -5.21 13.34 2.54
C TYR A 8 -6.13 13.83 1.43
N SER A 9 -5.70 14.89 0.73
CA SER A 9 -6.24 15.21 -0.58
C SER A 9 -5.96 14.07 -1.58
N ARG A 10 -6.65 14.11 -2.71
CA ARG A 10 -6.46 13.13 -3.78
C ARG A 10 -5.01 13.15 -4.29
N GLU A 11 -4.45 14.33 -4.50
CA GLU A 11 -3.10 14.53 -5.02
C GLU A 11 -2.04 14.01 -4.05
N GLU A 12 -2.21 14.26 -2.74
CA GLU A 12 -1.33 13.73 -1.69
C GLU A 12 -1.37 12.20 -1.65
N LEU A 13 -2.56 11.61 -1.71
CA LEU A 13 -2.71 10.16 -1.72
C LEU A 13 -2.01 9.52 -2.93
N LEU A 14 -2.22 10.07 -4.13
CA LEU A 14 -1.56 9.58 -5.34
C LEU A 14 -0.04 9.69 -5.25
N THR A 15 0.47 10.77 -4.65
CA THR A 15 1.92 10.97 -4.45
C THR A 15 2.49 9.92 -3.48
N LEU A 16 1.78 9.59 -2.41
CA LEU A 16 2.20 8.55 -1.46
C LEU A 16 2.21 7.17 -2.12
N LEU A 17 1.19 6.84 -2.92
CA LEU A 17 1.12 5.58 -3.65
C LEU A 17 2.25 5.45 -4.68
N ASP A 18 2.53 6.51 -5.46
CA ASP A 18 3.67 6.56 -6.38
C ASP A 18 5.00 6.34 -5.65
N TYR A 19 5.17 7.00 -4.49
CA TYR A 19 6.36 6.83 -3.67
C TYR A 19 6.53 5.38 -3.21
N VAL A 20 5.48 4.78 -2.64
CA VAL A 20 5.53 3.40 -2.17
C VAL A 20 5.87 2.45 -3.32
N GLN A 21 5.25 2.62 -4.49
CA GLN A 21 5.47 1.74 -5.63
C GLN A 21 6.88 1.86 -6.21
N HIS A 22 7.40 3.08 -6.37
CA HIS A 22 8.59 3.34 -7.19
C HIS A 22 9.85 3.74 -6.42
N LYS A 23 9.70 4.38 -5.25
CA LYS A 23 10.80 5.07 -4.55
C LYS A 23 11.09 4.48 -3.17
N ALA A 24 10.13 3.81 -2.54
CA ALA A 24 10.31 3.22 -1.23
C ALA A 24 11.30 2.05 -1.26
N LYS A 25 12.05 1.90 -0.16
CA LYS A 25 12.91 0.74 0.06
C LYS A 25 12.06 -0.53 0.19
N GLU A 26 12.66 -1.67 -0.11
CA GLU A 26 11.97 -2.97 -0.06
C GLU A 26 11.37 -3.26 1.33
N GLU A 27 12.08 -2.94 2.41
CA GLU A 27 11.56 -3.07 3.78
C GLU A 27 10.26 -2.28 4.00
N THR A 28 10.21 -1.02 3.56
CA THR A 28 9.01 -0.19 3.66
C THR A 28 7.87 -0.76 2.81
N LYS A 29 8.18 -1.27 1.61
CA LYS A 29 7.17 -1.93 0.76
C LYS A 29 6.57 -3.15 1.44
N MET A 30 7.39 -3.95 2.12
CA MET A 30 6.95 -5.13 2.88
C MET A 30 6.06 -4.73 4.05
N GLN A 31 6.48 -3.74 4.85
CA GLN A 31 5.68 -3.24 5.98
C GLN A 31 4.31 -2.72 5.54
N VAL A 32 4.27 -1.97 4.44
CA VAL A 32 3.00 -1.48 3.87
C VAL A 32 2.14 -2.64 3.39
N ALA A 33 2.73 -3.63 2.69
CA ALA A 33 2.00 -4.80 2.23
C ALA A 33 1.40 -5.60 3.40
N GLU A 34 2.17 -5.85 4.46
CA GLU A 34 1.71 -6.55 5.66
C GLU A 34 0.51 -5.84 6.29
N CYS A 35 0.63 -4.52 6.50
CA CYS A 35 -0.45 -3.71 7.05
C CYS A 35 -1.73 -3.79 6.21
N MET A 36 -1.61 -3.67 4.88
CA MET A 36 -2.76 -3.78 3.98
C MET A 36 -3.40 -5.16 3.99
N LEU A 37 -2.59 -6.22 4.02
CA LEU A 37 -3.09 -7.60 4.11
C LEU A 37 -3.78 -7.87 5.45
N ASP A 38 -3.27 -7.32 6.55
CA ASP A 38 -3.88 -7.43 7.88
C ASP A 38 -5.23 -6.71 7.95
N TYR A 39 -5.43 -5.66 7.14
CA TYR A 39 -6.73 -5.01 6.93
C TYR A 39 -7.65 -5.75 5.95
N GLY A 40 -7.23 -6.91 5.41
CA GLY A 40 -8.03 -7.71 4.50
C GLY A 40 -8.08 -7.19 3.07
N ILE A 41 -7.14 -6.34 2.66
CA ILE A 41 -7.06 -5.84 1.29
C ILE A 41 -6.61 -6.97 0.34
N ASP A 42 -7.25 -7.07 -0.83
CA ASP A 42 -6.94 -8.07 -1.86
C ASP A 42 -5.45 -8.02 -2.25
N SER A 43 -4.80 -9.19 -2.26
CA SER A 43 -3.36 -9.31 -2.49
C SER A 43 -2.90 -8.81 -3.87
N ARG A 44 -3.77 -8.80 -4.88
CA ARG A 44 -3.45 -8.21 -6.19
C ARG A 44 -3.40 -6.69 -6.10
N LEU A 45 -4.30 -6.07 -5.33
CA LEU A 45 -4.26 -4.63 -5.08
C LEU A 45 -3.03 -4.25 -4.25
N VAL A 46 -2.69 -5.04 -3.23
CA VAL A 46 -1.45 -4.86 -2.46
C VAL A 46 -0.22 -4.92 -3.36
N GLY A 47 -0.15 -5.91 -4.26
CA GLY A 47 0.93 -6.02 -5.24
C GLY A 47 0.99 -4.83 -6.19
N ALA A 48 -0.17 -4.31 -6.64
CA ALA A 48 -0.22 -3.13 -7.49
C ALA A 48 0.31 -1.87 -6.79
N ILE A 49 -0.03 -1.67 -5.51
CA ILE A 49 0.39 -0.49 -4.72
C ILE A 49 1.86 -0.57 -4.30
N THR A 50 2.33 -1.75 -3.90
CA THR A 50 3.71 -1.91 -3.36
C THR A 50 4.74 -2.26 -4.43
N GLY A 51 4.28 -2.73 -5.61
CA GLY A 51 5.14 -3.29 -6.64
C GLY A 51 5.73 -4.66 -6.28
N LEU A 52 5.28 -5.29 -5.20
CA LEU A 52 5.75 -6.61 -4.76
C LEU A 52 5.10 -7.72 -5.59
N THR A 53 5.89 -8.75 -5.87
CA THR A 53 5.40 -9.94 -6.59
C THR A 53 4.58 -10.83 -5.67
N ALA A 54 3.70 -11.66 -6.25
CA ALA A 54 2.94 -12.65 -5.48
C ALA A 54 3.85 -13.57 -4.64
N LYS A 55 5.04 -13.90 -5.13
CA LYS A 55 6.01 -14.70 -4.38
C LYS A 55 6.51 -13.98 -3.12
N GLN A 56 6.74 -12.67 -3.18
CA GLN A 56 7.14 -11.87 -2.01
C GLN A 56 6.00 -11.75 -1.00
N LEU A 57 4.75 -11.63 -1.48
CA LEU A 57 3.57 -11.51 -0.62
C LEU A 57 3.15 -12.82 0.07
N ILE A 58 3.44 -13.99 -0.54
CA ILE A 58 3.09 -15.31 0.01
C ILE A 58 4.13 -15.81 1.03
N LYS A 59 5.37 -15.31 0.99
CA LYS A 59 6.50 -15.81 1.79
C LYS A 59 6.48 -15.40 3.27
N ARG A 60 5.29 -15.10 3.80
CA ARG A 60 5.06 -14.62 5.16
C ARG A 60 5.43 -15.67 6.20
#